data_AF-A0A929DQR5-F1
#
_entry.id   AF-A0A929DQR5-F1
#
_cell.length_a   1.000
_cell.length_b   1.000
_cell.length_c   1.000
_cell.angle_alpha   90.00
_cell.angle_beta   90.00
_cell.angle_gamma   90.00
#
_symmetry.space_group_name_H-M   'P 1'
#
loop_
_entity.id
_entity.type
_entity.pdbx_description
1 polymer ?
#
loop_
_entity_poly.entity_id
_entity_poly.type
_entity_poly.pdbx_seq_one_letter_code
_entity_poly.pdbx_strand_id
1 'polypeptide(L)'
;MLERKAEQPYTWEEVFSFDRLKRTMVARVLDNVEAICEGNKAVSPEQISQVINDEWQKIKDAVRSSPAAREAFRKYLEHTVSDQIDKLIQKDKAELEALGVVERGL
;
A
#
# COMPACT_ATOMS: atom_id res chain seq x y z
N MET A 1 -24.47 19.61 -18.35
CA MET A 1 -23.38 18.61 -18.33
C MET A 1 -22.58 18.87 -17.07
N LEU A 2 -22.75 18.04 -16.03
CA LEU A 2 -21.89 18.10 -14.85
C LEU A 2 -20.50 17.66 -15.29
N GLU A 3 -19.57 18.60 -15.26
CA GLU A 3 -18.15 18.34 -15.48
C GLU A 3 -17.75 17.24 -14.49
N ARG A 4 -17.52 16.02 -14.99
CA ARG A 4 -16.89 14.97 -14.20
C ARG A 4 -15.51 15.50 -13.85
N LYS A 5 -15.36 16.05 -12.64
CA LYS A 5 -14.06 16.45 -12.08
C LYS A 5 -13.11 15.30 -12.38
N ALA A 6 -12.13 15.55 -13.24
CA ALA A 6 -11.11 14.57 -13.55
C ALA A 6 -10.49 14.16 -12.21
N GLU A 7 -10.75 12.93 -11.80
CA GLU A 7 -10.38 12.44 -10.48
C GLU A 7 -8.86 12.46 -10.39
N GLN A 8 -8.32 13.43 -9.65
CA GLN A 8 -6.87 13.63 -9.63
C GLN A 8 -6.21 12.43 -8.95
N PRO A 9 -5.10 11.91 -9.48
CA PRO A 9 -4.37 10.84 -8.83
C PRO A 9 -3.98 11.28 -7.40
N TYR A 10 -3.96 10.33 -6.47
CA TYR A 10 -3.49 10.60 -5.11
C TYR A 10 -2.08 11.16 -5.14
N THR A 11 -1.87 12.26 -4.42
CA THR A 11 -0.54 12.83 -4.25
C THR A 11 0.25 12.04 -3.20
N TRP A 12 1.58 12.12 -3.28
CA TRP A 12 2.47 11.41 -2.34
C TRP A 12 2.22 11.81 -0.88
N GLU A 13 1.90 13.07 -0.64
CA GLU A 13 1.67 13.62 0.70
C GLU A 13 0.35 13.14 1.34
N GLU A 14 -0.62 12.74 0.52
CA GLU A 14 -1.90 12.21 0.96
C GLU A 14 -1.81 10.74 1.38
N VAL A 15 -0.94 9.96 0.73
CA VAL A 15 -0.81 8.52 1.00
C VAL A 15 0.23 8.18 2.07
N PHE A 16 1.04 9.15 2.50
CA PHE A 16 2.15 8.91 3.44
C PHE A 16 1.72 8.87 4.92
N SER A 17 0.51 9.32 5.25
CA SER A 17 -0.02 9.29 6.62
C SER A 17 -1.40 8.66 6.64
N PHE A 18 -1.62 7.69 7.54
CA PHE A 18 -2.94 7.07 7.71
C PHE A 18 -4.05 8.09 8.01
N ASP A 19 -3.76 9.17 8.75
CA ASP A 19 -4.75 10.21 9.05
C ASP A 19 -5.12 11.01 7.81
N ARG A 20 -4.12 11.45 7.03
CA ARG A 20 -4.34 12.17 5.76
C ARG A 20 -5.05 11.30 4.74
N LEU A 21 -4.60 10.04 4.61
CA LEU A 21 -5.19 9.06 3.72
C LEU A 21 -6.68 8.87 4.03
N LYS A 22 -7.01 8.66 5.32
CA LYS A 22 -8.40 8.50 5.76
C LYS A 22 -9.23 9.75 5.44
N ARG A 23 -8.74 10.96 5.71
CA ARG A 23 -9.45 12.20 5.41
C ARG A 23 -9.70 12.38 3.92
N THR A 24 -8.67 12.22 3.09
CA THR A 24 -8.79 12.34 1.63
C THR A 24 -9.72 11.27 1.07
N MET A 25 -9.63 10.03 1.54
CA MET A 25 -10.49 8.93 1.09
C MET A 25 -11.95 9.21 1.45
N VAL A 26 -12.24 9.65 2.68
CA VAL A 26 -13.61 10.00 3.09
C VAL A 26 -14.17 11.12 2.22
N ALA A 27 -13.41 12.18 1.95
CA ALA A 27 -13.84 13.27 1.09
C ALA A 27 -14.18 12.79 -0.33
N ARG A 28 -13.32 11.96 -0.95
CA ARG A 28 -13.55 11.43 -2.30
C ARG A 28 -14.72 10.45 -2.38
N VAL A 29 -14.86 9.57 -1.39
CA VAL A 29 -16.00 8.65 -1.31
C VAL A 29 -17.30 9.45 -1.19
N LEU A 30 -17.34 10.50 -0.37
CA LEU A 30 -18.49 11.39 -0.27
C LEU A 30 -18.79 12.08 -1.60
N ASP A 31 -17.79 12.71 -2.23
CA ASP A 31 -17.96 13.36 -3.55
C ASP A 31 -18.50 12.37 -4.60
N ASN A 32 -18.00 11.13 -4.63
CA ASN A 32 -18.44 10.09 -5.56
C ASN A 32 -19.85 9.58 -5.24
N VAL A 33 -20.18 9.38 -3.96
CA VAL A 33 -21.53 9.00 -3.52
C VAL A 33 -22.53 10.10 -3.82
N GLU A 34 -22.18 11.37 -3.60
CA GLU A 34 -23.00 12.53 -3.95
C GLU A 34 -23.22 12.62 -5.46
N ALA A 35 -22.19 12.34 -6.28
CA ALA A 35 -22.32 12.32 -7.74
C ALA A 35 -23.23 11.19 -8.25
N ILE A 36 -23.29 10.05 -7.55
CA ILE A 36 -24.21 8.93 -7.86
C ILE A 36 -25.65 9.28 -7.42
N CYS A 37 -25.79 10.16 -6.43
CA CYS A 37 -27.06 10.57 -5.84
C CYS A 37 -27.79 11.58 -6.74
N GLU A 38 -28.29 11.12 -7.90
CA GLU A 38 -29.17 11.94 -8.75
C GLU A 38 -30.57 12.07 -8.12
N GLY A 39 -30.82 13.23 -7.50
CA GLY A 39 -32.14 13.64 -7.02
C GLY A 39 -32.64 12.83 -5.82
N ASN A 40 -32.19 13.18 -4.61
CA ASN A 40 -32.72 12.75 -3.30
C ASN A 40 -33.04 11.25 -3.10
N LYS A 41 -32.56 10.36 -3.97
CA LYS A 41 -32.71 8.91 -3.84
C LYS A 41 -31.65 8.40 -2.89
N ALA A 42 -32.07 7.61 -1.90
CA ALA A 42 -31.14 7.00 -0.96
C ALA A 42 -30.16 6.08 -1.71
N VAL A 43 -28.86 6.36 -1.56
CA VAL A 43 -27.79 5.47 -2.02
C VAL A 43 -27.77 4.25 -1.12
N SER A 44 -27.68 3.05 -1.70
CA SER A 44 -27.71 1.82 -0.92
C SER A 44 -26.37 1.59 -0.21
N PRO A 45 -26.34 0.91 0.95
CA PRO A 45 -25.10 0.58 1.65
C PRO A 45 -24.11 -0.22 0.78
N GLU A 46 -24.62 -1.05 -0.13
CA GLU A 46 -23.82 -1.85 -1.06
C GLU A 46 -23.11 -0.96 -2.09
N GLN A 47 -23.79 0.07 -2.59
CA GLN A 47 -23.20 1.06 -3.50
C GLN A 47 -22.09 1.86 -2.81
N ILE A 48 -22.32 2.28 -1.56
CA ILE A 48 -21.29 2.96 -0.76
C ILE A 48 -20.09 2.04 -0.55
N SER A 49 -20.33 0.78 -0.21
CA SER A 49 -19.26 -0.22 -0.02
C SER A 49 -18.46 -0.45 -1.31
N GLN A 50 -19.11 -0.45 -2.46
CA GLN A 50 -18.43 -0.56 -3.75
C GLN A 50 -17.53 0.66 -4.01
N VAL A 51 -18.04 1.88 -3.82
CA VAL A 51 -17.24 3.12 -3.98
C VAL A 51 -16.04 3.14 -3.04
N ILE A 52 -16.22 2.70 -1.79
CA ILE A 52 -15.12 2.56 -0.82
C ILE A 52 -14.06 1.58 -1.34
N ASN A 53 -14.45 0.42 -1.86
CA ASN A 53 -13.52 -0.58 -2.37
C ASN A 53 -12.75 -0.10 -3.60
N ASP A 54 -13.43 0.60 -4.50
CA ASP A 54 -12.83 1.17 -5.72
C ASP A 54 -11.79 2.24 -5.35
N GLU A 55 -12.12 3.17 -4.44
CA GLU A 55 -11.15 4.15 -3.92
C GLU A 55 -9.98 3.47 -3.19
N TRP A 56 -10.24 2.41 -2.43
CA TRP A 56 -9.19 1.66 -1.74
C TRP A 56 -8.19 1.00 -2.71
N GLN A 57 -8.63 0.54 -3.89
CA GLN A 57 -7.70 0.03 -4.90
C GLN A 57 -6.80 1.15 -5.46
N LYS A 58 -7.38 2.32 -5.78
CA LYS A 58 -6.62 3.47 -6.29
C LYS A 58 -5.55 3.92 -5.28
N ILE A 59 -5.88 3.92 -3.99
CA ILE A 59 -4.92 4.18 -2.92
C ILE A 59 -3.78 3.18 -2.92
N LYS A 60 -4.08 1.87 -2.99
CA LYS A 60 -3.04 0.83 -2.99
C LYS A 60 -2.09 0.96 -4.17
N ASP A 61 -2.62 1.30 -5.35
CA ASP A 61 -1.81 1.49 -6.55
C ASP A 61 -0.98 2.78 -6.46
N ALA A 62 -1.52 3.85 -5.89
CA ALA A 62 -0.76 5.06 -5.58
C ALA A 62 0.38 4.73 -4.60
N VAL A 63 0.11 4.10 -3.46
CA VAL A 63 1.14 3.70 -2.48
C VAL A 63 2.24 2.84 -3.14
N ARG A 64 1.87 1.86 -3.96
CA ARG A 64 2.83 0.96 -4.65
C ARG A 64 3.68 1.66 -5.69
N SER A 65 3.15 2.70 -6.33
CA SER A 65 3.91 3.52 -7.28
C SER A 65 4.82 4.54 -6.59
N SER A 66 4.77 4.66 -5.25
CA SER A 66 5.60 5.61 -4.49
C SER A 66 7.05 5.18 -4.40
N PRO A 67 8.01 6.04 -4.81
CA PRO A 67 9.42 5.81 -4.54
C PRO A 67 9.69 5.63 -3.04
N ALA A 68 9.11 6.48 -2.19
CA ALA A 68 9.35 6.46 -0.75
C ALA A 68 8.74 5.22 -0.07
N ALA A 69 7.51 4.82 -0.44
CA ALA A 69 6.91 3.59 0.10
C ALA A 69 7.62 2.34 -0.41
N ARG A 70 8.09 2.35 -1.67
CA ARG A 70 8.90 1.26 -2.24
C ARG A 70 10.25 1.13 -1.54
N GLU A 71 10.90 2.24 -1.19
CA GLU A 71 12.15 2.21 -0.41
C GLU A 71 11.93 1.75 1.03
N ALA A 72 10.90 2.25 1.72
CA ALA A 72 10.57 1.81 3.07
C ALA A 72 10.20 0.32 3.11
N PHE A 73 9.40 -0.14 2.16
CA PHE A 73 9.05 -1.55 2.02
C PHE A 73 10.25 -2.41 1.64
N ARG A 74 11.13 -1.91 0.75
CA ARG A 74 12.38 -2.58 0.41
C ARG A 74 13.29 -2.76 1.62
N LYS A 75 13.44 -1.75 2.48
CA LYS A 75 14.21 -1.86 3.73
C LYS A 75 13.62 -2.91 4.67
N TYR A 76 12.30 -2.94 4.81
CA TYR A 76 11.62 -3.98 5.60
C TYR A 76 11.86 -5.38 5.04
N LEU A 77 11.77 -5.54 3.71
CA LEU A 77 12.04 -6.80 3.03
C LEU A 77 13.51 -7.21 3.16
N GLU A 78 14.45 -6.28 3.00
CA GLU A 78 15.88 -6.53 3.16
C GLU A 78 16.18 -7.10 4.55
N HIS A 79 15.61 -6.52 5.60
CA HIS A 79 15.76 -7.06 6.95
C HIS A 79 15.14 -8.46 7.09
N THR A 80 13.91 -8.65 6.61
CA THR A 80 13.21 -9.93 6.72
C THR A 80 13.91 -11.05 5.96
N VAL A 81 14.41 -10.74 4.75
CA VAL A 81 15.13 -11.69 3.90
C VAL A 81 16.49 -12.00 4.51
N SER A 82 17.22 -11.01 5.03
CA SER A 82 18.48 -11.23 5.74
C SER A 82 18.29 -12.17 6.92
N ASP A 83 17.29 -11.90 7.77
CA ASP A 83 16.98 -12.75 8.93
C ASP A 83 16.64 -14.20 8.53
N GLN A 84 15.95 -14.40 7.41
CA GLN A 84 15.66 -15.75 6.92
C GLN A 84 16.91 -16.45 6.38
N ILE A 85 17.76 -15.73 5.65
CA ILE A 85 19.02 -16.27 5.14
C ILE A 85 19.95 -16.62 6.32
N ASP A 86 20.06 -15.75 7.32
CA ASP A 86 20.87 -16.01 8.51
C ASP A 86 20.41 -17.27 9.25
N LYS A 87 19.08 -17.50 9.34
CA LYS A 87 18.55 -18.74 9.91
C LYS A 87 18.95 -19.98 9.11
N LEU A 88 18.97 -19.90 7.78
CA LEU A 88 19.41 -21.00 6.92
C LEU A 88 20.90 -21.26 7.10
N ILE A 89 21.72 -20.21 7.10
CA ILE A 89 23.17 -20.32 7.33
C ILE A 89 23.47 -20.94 8.68
N GLN A 90 22.79 -20.51 9.75
CA GLN A 90 22.96 -21.09 11.09
C GLN A 90 22.53 -22.55 11.15
N LYS A 91 21.44 -22.92 10.46
CA LYS A 91 20.94 -24.29 10.42
C LYS A 91 21.92 -25.23 9.73
N ASP A 92 22.47 -24.82 8.60
CA ASP A 92 23.32 -25.67 7.76
C ASP A 92 24.82 -25.36 7.99
N LYS A 93 25.16 -24.61 9.05
CA LYS A 93 26.52 -24.12 9.35
C LYS A 93 27.56 -25.24 9.37
N ALA A 94 27.29 -26.33 10.07
CA ALA A 94 28.22 -27.45 10.19
C ALA A 94 28.47 -28.16 8.86
N GLU A 95 27.46 -28.24 7.99
CA GLU A 95 27.61 -28.79 6.64
C GLU A 95 28.41 -27.84 5.75
N LEU A 96 28.10 -26.55 5.79
CA LEU A 96 28.82 -25.51 5.05
C LEU A 96 30.30 -25.44 5.46
N GLU A 97 30.60 -25.52 6.76
CA GLU A 97 31.97 -25.57 7.29
C GLU A 97 32.71 -26.84 6.86
N ALA A 98 32.05 -28.00 6.86
CA ALA A 98 32.61 -29.25 6.37
C ALA A 98 32.93 -29.20 4.85
N LEU A 99 32.20 -28.38 4.10
CA LEU A 99 32.45 -28.08 2.69
C LEU A 99 33.48 -26.95 2.47
N GLY A 100 34.09 -26.44 3.54
CA GLY A 100 35.16 -25.44 3.49
C GLY A 100 34.69 -23.99 3.44
N VAL A 101 33.40 -23.72 3.69
CA VAL A 101 32.90 -22.35 3.88
C VAL A 101 33.34 -21.86 5.26
N VAL A 102 34.12 -20.79 5.30
CA VAL A 102 34.62 -20.18 6.54
C VAL A 102 34.10 -18.76 6.65
N GLU A 103 33.55 -18.40 7.81
CA GLU A 103 33.23 -17.02 8.15
C GLU A 103 34.51 -16.18 8.10
N ARG A 104 34.65 -15.32 7.08
CA ARG A 104 35.66 -14.28 7.10
C ARG A 104 35.09 -13.09 7.86
N GLY A 105 35.51 -12.95 9.11
CA GLY A 105 35.29 -11.72 9.86
C GLY A 105 35.94 -10.52 9.15
N LEU A 106 35.28 -9.36 9.25
CA LEU A 106 35.84 -8.07 8.89
C LEU A 106 36.98 -7.69 9.83
#